data_AF-A0A372R3Z7-F1
#
_entry.id   AF-A0A372R3Z7-F1
#
_cell.length_a   1.000
_cell.length_b   1.000
_cell.length_c   1.000
_cell.angle_alpha   90.00
_cell.angle_beta   90.00
_cell.angle_gamma   90.00
#
_symmetry.space_group_name_H-M   'P 1'
#
loop_
_entity.id
_entity.type
_entity.pdbx_description
1 polymer ?
#
loop_
_entity_poly.entity_id
_entity_poly.type
_entity_poly.pdbx_seq_one_letter_code
_entity_poly.pdbx_strand_id
1 'polypeptide(L)'
;MGNKQIITIGISGASCTGKSTLANWLQKIFPNSTILHQDDYFKKREQLPIDPMTNLANGECPEAIDFESFIGSLYELHTSFGLAKTFKPKKNHHIHHDIESNELDNLAKELNYKVQNVLSEKQKELNFVLVDGFLLYINSDVVKELDIKLFLKADYNILKKRREYIYGRKILGRRWVDPPNYFDNMVWPNYNKI
;
A
#
# COMPACT_ATOMS: atom_id res chain seq x y z
N MET A 1 1.84 -25.95 -17.02
CA MET A 1 1.83 -24.67 -16.26
C MET A 1 0.78 -24.82 -15.18
N GLY A 2 1.20 -25.08 -13.94
CA GLY A 2 0.28 -25.39 -12.84
C GLY A 2 -0.62 -24.20 -12.50
N ASN A 3 -1.87 -24.46 -12.12
CA ASN A 3 -2.84 -23.46 -11.67
C ASN A 3 -2.17 -22.46 -10.71
N LYS A 4 -2.12 -21.18 -11.07
CA LYS A 4 -1.61 -20.11 -10.19
C LYS A 4 -2.47 -20.11 -8.93
N GLN A 5 -1.90 -20.51 -7.79
CA GLN A 5 -2.59 -20.51 -6.50
C GLN A 5 -2.36 -19.22 -5.69
N ILE A 6 -1.82 -18.18 -6.32
CA ILE A 6 -1.53 -16.88 -5.72
C ILE A 6 -2.15 -15.80 -6.61
N ILE A 7 -2.94 -14.92 -6.02
CA ILE A 7 -3.51 -13.73 -6.66
C ILE A 7 -2.86 -12.49 -6.04
N THR A 8 -2.24 -11.65 -6.87
CA THR A 8 -1.66 -10.37 -6.46
C THR A 8 -2.63 -9.22 -6.75
N ILE A 9 -2.89 -8.39 -5.75
CA ILE A 9 -3.83 -7.26 -5.84
C ILE A 9 -3.07 -5.97 -5.49
N GLY A 10 -2.81 -5.15 -6.50
CA GLY A 10 -2.25 -3.81 -6.32
C GLY A 10 -3.31 -2.83 -5.82
N ILE A 11 -2.96 -2.06 -4.79
CA ILE A 11 -3.79 -1.01 -4.21
C ILE A 11 -2.96 0.27 -4.24
N SER A 12 -3.19 1.08 -5.28
CA SER A 12 -2.48 2.34 -5.48
C SER A 12 -3.40 3.55 -5.41
N GLY A 13 -2.83 4.75 -5.58
CA GLY A 13 -3.51 6.03 -5.39
C GLY A 13 -2.71 7.01 -4.54
N ALA A 14 -3.13 8.28 -4.56
CA ALA A 14 -2.41 9.37 -3.88
C ALA A 14 -2.16 9.10 -2.38
N SER A 15 -1.19 9.80 -1.80
CA SER A 15 -1.00 9.83 -0.34
C SER A 15 -2.31 10.22 0.36
N CYS A 16 -2.62 9.58 1.50
CA CYS A 16 -3.84 9.81 2.29
C CYS A 16 -5.21 9.50 1.61
N THR A 17 -5.22 8.71 0.53
CA THR A 17 -6.48 8.21 -0.08
C THR A 17 -7.18 7.11 0.72
N GLY A 18 -6.46 6.38 1.58
CA GLY A 18 -7.00 5.25 2.36
C GLY A 18 -6.56 3.85 1.89
N LYS A 19 -5.48 3.76 1.10
CA LYS A 19 -4.95 2.49 0.56
C LYS A 19 -4.67 1.44 1.65
N SER A 20 -3.87 1.79 2.66
CA SER A 20 -3.52 0.87 3.74
C SER A 20 -4.74 0.41 4.54
N THR A 21 -5.72 1.30 4.76
CA THR A 21 -7.00 0.94 5.36
C THR A 21 -7.75 -0.07 4.49
N LEU A 22 -7.84 0.15 3.17
CA LEU A 22 -8.45 -0.82 2.27
C LEU A 22 -7.69 -2.15 2.28
N ALA A 23 -6.36 -2.14 2.24
CA ALA A 23 -5.54 -3.34 2.31
C ALA A 23 -5.81 -4.16 3.59
N ASN A 24 -5.88 -3.50 4.75
CA ASN A 24 -6.22 -4.16 6.03
C ASN A 24 -7.62 -4.79 6.00
N TRP A 25 -8.62 -4.09 5.45
CA TRP A 25 -9.98 -4.64 5.33
C TRP A 25 -10.04 -5.81 4.35
N LEU A 26 -9.35 -5.72 3.21
CA LEU A 26 -9.24 -6.84 2.27
C LEU A 26 -8.52 -8.03 2.90
N GLN A 27 -7.55 -7.81 3.79
CA GLN A 27 -6.88 -8.89 4.53
C GLN A 27 -7.85 -9.63 5.47
N LYS A 28 -8.81 -8.92 6.09
CA LYS A 28 -9.89 -9.55 6.88
C LYS A 28 -10.85 -10.37 5.99
N ILE A 29 -11.04 -9.96 4.73
CA ILE A 29 -11.99 -10.58 3.79
C ILE A 29 -11.38 -11.79 3.07
N PHE A 30 -10.13 -11.71 2.62
CA PHE A 30 -9.49 -12.79 1.85
C PHE A 30 -8.69 -13.73 2.76
N PRO A 31 -8.92 -15.05 2.70
CA PRO A 31 -8.10 -16.01 3.45
C PRO A 31 -6.67 -16.08 2.94
N ASN A 32 -5.75 -16.56 3.77
CA ASN A 32 -4.34 -16.75 3.40
C ASN A 32 -3.73 -15.50 2.72
N SER A 33 -4.02 -14.33 3.29
CA SER A 33 -3.67 -13.04 2.69
C SER A 33 -2.56 -12.31 3.46
N THR A 34 -1.67 -11.68 2.72
CA THR A 34 -0.50 -10.96 3.23
C THR A 34 -0.39 -9.61 2.55
N ILE A 35 0.03 -8.59 3.30
CA ILE A 35 0.23 -7.25 2.78
C ILE A 35 1.73 -6.98 2.59
N LEU A 36 2.10 -6.55 1.38
CA LEU A 36 3.41 -5.99 1.05
C LEU A 36 3.26 -4.48 0.91
N HIS A 37 3.85 -3.72 1.84
CA HIS A 37 3.80 -2.26 1.82
C HIS A 37 5.01 -1.69 1.08
N GLN A 38 4.78 -0.82 0.09
CA GLN A 38 5.83 -0.09 -0.63
C GLN A 38 6.65 0.82 0.32
N ASP A 39 6.01 1.36 1.37
CA ASP A 39 6.64 2.24 2.36
C ASP A 39 7.76 1.56 3.18
N ASP A 40 7.81 0.22 3.19
CA ASP A 40 8.91 -0.54 3.78
C ASP A 40 10.21 -0.42 2.97
N TYR A 41 10.12 0.00 1.71
CA TYR A 41 11.21 0.04 0.73
C TYR A 41 11.64 1.47 0.38
N PHE A 42 11.25 2.47 1.18
CA PHE A 42 11.87 3.79 1.12
C PHE A 42 13.37 3.70 1.39
N LYS A 43 14.15 4.35 0.53
CA LYS A 43 15.58 4.59 0.76
C LYS A 43 15.78 5.41 2.05
N LYS A 44 17.00 5.36 2.59
CA LYS A 44 17.34 6.18 3.77
C LYS A 44 17.24 7.66 3.43
N ARG A 45 16.99 8.50 4.44
CA ARG A 45 16.76 9.94 4.25
C ARG A 45 17.92 10.62 3.50
N GLU A 46 19.15 10.19 3.77
CA GLU A 46 20.37 10.72 3.16
C GLU A 46 20.52 10.34 1.69
N GLN A 47 19.75 9.35 1.22
CA GLN A 47 19.74 8.84 -0.14
C GLN A 47 18.53 9.32 -0.95
N LEU A 48 17.62 10.08 -0.33
CA LEU A 48 16.48 10.65 -1.03
C LEU A 48 16.96 11.78 -1.97
N PRO A 49 16.39 11.87 -3.18
CA PRO A 49 16.68 12.99 -4.07
C PRO A 49 16.22 14.30 -3.42
N ILE A 50 16.92 15.39 -3.72
CA ILE A 50 16.50 16.73 -3.32
C ILE A 50 15.66 17.33 -4.43
N ASP A 51 14.45 17.79 -4.07
CA ASP A 51 13.60 18.53 -5.00
C ASP A 51 14.22 19.90 -5.30
N PRO A 52 14.43 20.27 -6.57
CA PRO A 52 15.13 21.49 -6.94
C PRO A 52 14.34 22.77 -6.62
N MET A 53 13.01 22.69 -6.47
CA MET A 53 12.15 23.85 -6.24
C MET A 53 12.06 24.19 -4.74
N THR A 54 11.92 23.17 -3.90
CA THR A 54 11.74 23.31 -2.45
C THR A 54 13.04 23.15 -1.66
N ASN A 55 14.09 22.58 -2.28
CA ASN A 55 15.34 22.19 -1.64
C ASN A 55 15.15 21.20 -0.46
N LEU A 56 14.11 20.38 -0.52
CA LEU A 56 13.78 19.37 0.47
C LEU A 56 14.01 17.97 -0.08
N ALA A 57 14.29 17.02 0.82
CA ALA A 57 14.28 15.60 0.45
C ALA A 57 12.89 15.19 -0.08
N ASN A 58 12.86 14.63 -1.28
CA ASN A 58 11.66 14.25 -1.99
C ASN A 58 11.39 12.75 -1.80
N GLY A 59 10.48 12.43 -0.88
CA GLY A 59 9.95 11.08 -0.68
C GLY A 59 8.74 10.75 -1.56
N GLU A 60 8.32 11.64 -2.46
CA GLU A 60 7.09 11.49 -3.23
C GLU A 60 7.37 11.08 -4.69
N CYS A 61 8.60 10.66 -5.01
CA CYS A 61 9.06 10.30 -6.37
C CYS A 61 9.58 8.85 -6.46
N PRO A 62 9.62 8.25 -7.67
CA PRO A 62 10.11 6.88 -7.86
C PRO A 62 11.52 6.63 -7.33
N GLU A 63 12.41 7.61 -7.45
CA GLU A 63 13.81 7.50 -7.03
C GLU A 63 13.96 7.37 -5.51
N ALA A 64 12.92 7.71 -4.73
CA ALA A 64 12.87 7.52 -3.29
C ALA A 64 12.68 6.05 -2.87
N ILE A 65 12.22 5.19 -3.78
CA ILE A 65 11.91 3.78 -3.51
C ILE A 65 13.05 2.89 -4.02
N ASP A 66 13.43 1.92 -3.21
CA ASP A 66 14.25 0.77 -3.63
C ASP A 66 13.35 -0.25 -4.32
N PHE A 67 13.06 0.01 -5.60
CA PHE A 67 12.22 -0.88 -6.42
C PHE A 67 12.84 -2.25 -6.62
N GLU A 68 14.17 -2.36 -6.66
CA GLU A 68 14.86 -3.65 -6.82
C GLU A 68 14.52 -4.57 -5.65
N SER A 69 14.71 -4.10 -4.42
CA SER A 69 14.34 -4.86 -3.21
C SER A 69 12.83 -5.11 -3.13
N PHE A 70 12.00 -4.14 -3.51
CA PHE A 70 10.54 -4.27 -3.48
C PHE A 70 10.04 -5.35 -4.43
N ILE A 71 10.54 -5.33 -5.67
CA ILE A 71 10.23 -6.31 -6.71
C ILE A 71 10.74 -7.69 -6.28
N GLY A 72 11.95 -7.79 -5.71
CA GLY A 72 12.48 -9.04 -5.18
C GLY A 72 11.56 -9.69 -4.15
N SER A 73 11.07 -8.91 -3.18
CA SER A 73 10.11 -9.43 -2.19
C SER A 73 8.74 -9.78 -2.80
N LEU A 74 8.29 -9.04 -3.82
CA LEU A 74 7.06 -9.38 -4.55
C LEU A 74 7.22 -10.71 -5.29
N TYR A 75 8.35 -10.94 -5.95
CA TYR A 75 8.69 -12.21 -6.61
C TYR A 75 8.75 -13.38 -5.62
N GLU A 76 9.40 -13.20 -4.46
CA GLU A 76 9.48 -14.24 -3.43
C GLU A 76 8.11 -14.67 -2.92
N LEU A 77 7.20 -13.71 -2.71
CA LEU A 77 5.81 -13.97 -2.35
C LEU A 77 5.06 -14.67 -3.49
N HIS A 78 5.46 -14.45 -4.73
CA HIS A 78 4.87 -15.05 -5.91
C HIS A 78 5.27 -16.53 -6.10
N THR A 79 6.48 -16.91 -5.67
CA THR A 79 7.03 -18.25 -5.89
C THR A 79 6.89 -19.18 -4.69
N SER A 80 6.67 -18.63 -3.49
CA SER A 80 6.77 -19.39 -2.25
C SER A 80 5.43 -19.47 -1.50
N PHE A 81 4.64 -20.49 -1.82
CA PHE A 81 3.29 -20.72 -1.26
C PHE A 81 3.24 -20.72 0.28
N GLY A 82 4.29 -21.21 0.96
CA GLY A 82 4.38 -21.21 2.43
C GLY A 82 4.85 -19.89 3.06
N LEU A 83 5.52 -19.03 2.29
CA LEU A 83 6.21 -17.84 2.78
C LEU A 83 5.27 -16.65 2.95
N ALA A 84 4.22 -16.58 2.13
CA ALA A 84 3.14 -15.61 2.32
C ALA A 84 2.56 -15.69 3.74
N LYS A 85 2.34 -16.90 4.28
CA LYS A 85 1.80 -17.11 5.64
C LYS A 85 2.73 -16.63 6.76
N THR A 86 4.04 -16.53 6.51
CA THR A 86 5.05 -16.16 7.52
C THR A 86 5.68 -14.80 7.27
N PHE A 87 5.35 -14.13 6.17
CA PHE A 87 5.92 -12.84 5.82
C PHE A 87 5.53 -11.80 6.86
N LYS A 88 6.54 -11.24 7.52
CA LYS A 88 6.35 -10.17 8.51
C LYS A 88 6.65 -8.83 7.84
N PRO A 89 5.79 -7.81 8.02
CA PRO A 89 6.09 -6.45 7.58
C PRO A 89 7.45 -6.00 8.13
N LYS A 90 8.21 -5.21 7.37
CA LYS A 90 9.50 -4.67 7.85
C LYS A 90 9.29 -3.58 8.90
N LYS A 91 8.13 -2.93 8.93
CA LYS A 91 7.78 -1.88 9.89
C LYS A 91 6.35 -2.02 10.39
N ASN A 92 6.14 -1.59 11.64
CA ASN A 92 4.81 -1.33 12.17
C ASN A 92 4.27 -0.07 11.47
N HIS A 93 3.36 -0.26 10.52
CA HIS A 93 2.66 0.86 9.90
C HIS A 93 1.75 1.49 10.94
N HIS A 94 1.87 2.81 11.14
CA HIS A 94 0.97 3.54 12.02
C HIS A 94 -0.42 3.55 11.41
N ILE A 95 -1.22 2.58 11.81
CA ILE A 95 -2.64 2.56 11.55
C ILE A 95 -3.23 3.73 12.34
N HIS A 96 -3.58 4.80 11.62
CA HIS A 96 -4.27 5.93 12.19
C HIS A 96 -5.69 5.50 12.48
N HIS A 97 -5.97 5.12 13.74
CA HIS A 97 -7.29 4.74 14.26
C HIS A 97 -8.17 4.18 13.15
N ASP A 98 -7.97 2.90 12.82
CA ASP A 98 -8.90 2.20 11.93
C ASP A 98 -10.32 2.52 12.40
N ILE A 99 -11.22 2.77 11.45
CA ILE A 99 -12.62 2.98 11.73
C ILE A 99 -13.12 1.66 12.34
N GLU A 100 -13.03 1.53 13.66
CA GLU A 100 -13.61 0.44 14.42
C GLU A 100 -15.11 0.68 14.40
N SER A 101 -15.77 -0.03 13.48
CA SER A 101 -17.21 -0.03 13.33
C SER A 101 -17.68 -1.46 13.29
N ASN A 102 -18.56 -1.80 14.23
CA ASN A 102 -19.23 -3.10 14.26
C ASN A 102 -19.89 -3.43 12.92
N GLU A 103 -20.39 -2.43 12.20
CA GLU A 103 -20.98 -2.60 10.87
C GLU A 103 -19.95 -3.05 9.84
N LEU A 104 -18.76 -2.43 9.82
CA LEU A 104 -17.68 -2.80 8.90
C LEU A 104 -17.10 -4.18 9.23
N ASP A 105 -16.96 -4.51 10.52
CA ASP A 105 -16.50 -5.84 10.94
C ASP A 105 -17.52 -6.93 10.58
N ASN A 106 -18.82 -6.66 10.72
CA ASN A 106 -19.87 -7.57 10.30
C ASN A 106 -19.87 -7.76 8.77
N LEU A 107 -19.73 -6.66 8.01
CA LEU A 107 -19.61 -6.73 6.56
C LEU A 107 -18.38 -7.54 6.12
N ALA A 108 -17.23 -7.33 6.77
CA ALA A 108 -16.01 -8.08 6.46
C ALA A 108 -16.18 -9.59 6.72
N LYS A 109 -16.85 -9.97 7.82
CA LYS A 109 -17.19 -11.38 8.12
C LYS A 109 -18.12 -11.98 7.07
N GLU A 110 -19.16 -11.24 6.67
CA GLU A 110 -20.09 -11.69 5.64
C GLU A 110 -19.38 -11.91 4.29
N LEU A 111 -18.54 -10.95 3.88
CA LEU A 111 -17.76 -11.06 2.64
C LEU A 111 -16.73 -12.19 2.71
N ASN A 112 -16.07 -12.38 3.85
CA ASN A 112 -15.16 -13.51 4.05
C ASN A 112 -15.88 -14.85 3.86
N TYR A 113 -17.06 -15.01 4.48
CA TYR A 113 -17.87 -16.23 4.33
C TYR A 113 -18.23 -16.48 2.86
N LYS A 114 -18.64 -15.44 2.12
CA LYS A 114 -18.93 -15.53 0.68
C LYS A 114 -17.69 -15.97 -0.12
N VAL A 115 -16.52 -15.39 0.15
CA VAL A 115 -15.27 -15.77 -0.51
C VAL A 115 -14.92 -17.23 -0.23
N GLN A 116 -15.00 -17.67 1.03
CA GLN A 116 -14.72 -19.05 1.43
C GLN A 116 -15.63 -20.04 0.72
N ASN A 117 -16.94 -19.74 0.65
CA ASN A 117 -17.90 -20.59 -0.05
C ASN A 117 -17.52 -20.74 -1.53
N VAL A 118 -17.24 -19.64 -2.23
CA VAL A 118 -16.83 -19.68 -3.64
C VAL A 118 -15.55 -20.50 -3.83
N LEU A 119 -14.55 -20.33 -2.96
CA LEU A 119 -13.30 -21.09 -3.03
C LEU A 119 -13.53 -22.59 -2.79
N SER A 120 -14.37 -22.94 -1.82
CA SER A 120 -14.72 -24.33 -1.50
C SER A 120 -15.49 -25.02 -2.63
N GLU A 121 -16.48 -24.34 -3.22
CA GLU A 121 -17.27 -24.84 -4.36
C GLU A 121 -16.39 -25.09 -5.58
N LYS A 122 -15.38 -24.24 -5.81
CA LYS A 122 -14.42 -24.38 -6.90
C LYS A 122 -13.26 -25.33 -6.58
N GLN A 123 -13.22 -25.90 -5.37
CA GLN A 123 -12.11 -26.72 -4.86
C GLN A 123 -10.74 -26.05 -5.08
N LYS A 124 -10.69 -24.73 -4.84
CA LYS A 124 -9.47 -23.92 -4.99
C LYS A 124 -8.95 -23.48 -3.64
N GLU A 125 -7.67 -23.73 -3.39
CA GLU A 125 -6.91 -23.03 -2.36
C GLU A 125 -6.12 -21.90 -3.03
N LEU A 126 -6.39 -20.65 -2.63
CA LEU A 126 -5.71 -19.47 -3.12
C LEU A 126 -5.06 -18.73 -1.94
N ASN A 127 -3.89 -18.15 -2.20
CA ASN A 127 -3.27 -17.13 -1.34
C ASN A 127 -3.39 -15.78 -2.03
N PHE A 128 -3.43 -14.73 -1.23
CA PHE A 128 -3.59 -13.37 -1.74
C PHE A 128 -2.43 -12.51 -1.27
N VAL A 129 -1.81 -11.79 -2.20
CA VAL A 129 -0.78 -10.80 -1.90
C VAL A 129 -1.34 -9.43 -2.20
N LEU A 130 -1.62 -8.68 -1.14
CA LEU A 130 -2.12 -7.31 -1.21
C LEU A 130 -0.90 -6.39 -1.28
N VAL A 131 -0.73 -5.66 -2.38
CA VAL A 131 0.42 -4.77 -2.60
C VAL A 131 -0.06 -3.34 -2.41
N ASP A 132 0.34 -2.70 -1.31
CA ASP A 132 -0.09 -1.36 -0.92
C ASP A 132 1.02 -0.34 -1.18
N GLY A 133 0.76 0.66 -2.03
CA GLY A 133 1.76 1.69 -2.35
C GLY A 133 1.24 2.78 -3.28
N PHE A 134 1.74 4.01 -3.15
CA PHE A 134 1.27 5.14 -3.97
C PHE A 134 1.99 5.27 -5.32
N LEU A 135 3.13 4.58 -5.50
CA LEU A 135 3.95 4.56 -6.71
C LEU A 135 4.02 3.16 -7.32
N LEU A 136 2.97 2.34 -7.20
CA LEU A 136 3.03 0.97 -7.75
C LEU A 136 3.03 0.97 -9.27
N TYR A 137 2.21 1.82 -9.88
CA TYR A 137 1.91 1.74 -11.31
C TYR A 137 2.85 2.55 -12.21
N ILE A 138 3.81 3.25 -11.62
CA ILE A 138 4.89 3.93 -12.36
C ILE A 138 6.01 2.97 -12.77
N ASN A 139 6.13 1.83 -12.10
CA ASN A 139 7.16 0.83 -12.38
C ASN A 139 6.53 -0.36 -13.14
N SER A 140 6.94 -0.55 -14.40
CA SER A 140 6.37 -1.61 -15.25
C SER A 140 6.61 -3.02 -14.74
N ASP A 141 7.69 -3.26 -14.01
CA ASP A 141 8.01 -4.58 -13.48
C ASP A 141 7.13 -4.93 -12.29
N VAL A 142 6.81 -3.96 -11.43
CA VAL A 142 5.74 -4.12 -10.43
C VAL A 142 4.41 -4.43 -11.10
N VAL A 143 4.03 -3.67 -12.13
CA VAL A 143 2.73 -3.82 -12.84
C VAL A 143 2.56 -5.20 -13.47
N LYS A 144 3.64 -5.81 -13.99
CA LYS A 144 3.63 -7.16 -14.59
C LYS A 144 3.31 -8.25 -13.57
N GLU A 145 3.72 -8.05 -12.31
CA GLU A 145 3.50 -9.01 -11.23
C GLU A 145 2.11 -8.91 -10.58
N LEU A 146 1.28 -7.94 -10.98
CA LEU A 146 -0.06 -7.71 -10.41
C LEU A 146 -1.18 -8.30 -11.27
N ASP A 147 -1.96 -9.22 -10.71
CA ASP A 147 -3.14 -9.79 -11.37
C ASP A 147 -4.31 -8.79 -11.40
N ILE A 148 -4.55 -8.10 -10.28
CA ILE A 148 -5.62 -7.09 -10.11
C ILE A 148 -5.00 -5.74 -9.74
N LYS A 149 -5.50 -4.65 -10.31
CA LYS A 149 -4.97 -3.29 -10.10
C LYS A 149 -6.09 -2.34 -9.70
N LEU A 150 -6.07 -1.89 -8.46
CA LEU A 150 -7.00 -0.90 -7.90
C LEU A 150 -6.29 0.45 -7.75
N PHE A 151 -6.99 1.55 -8.08
CA PHE A 151 -6.46 2.90 -7.91
C PHE A 151 -7.48 3.78 -7.20
N LEU A 152 -7.14 4.22 -5.99
CA LEU A 152 -8.00 5.07 -5.17
C LEU A 152 -7.80 6.53 -5.56
N LYS A 153 -8.92 7.21 -5.83
CA LYS A 153 -8.96 8.65 -6.14
C LYS A 153 -9.72 9.38 -5.05
N ALA A 154 -9.29 10.60 -4.77
CA ALA A 154 -10.04 11.56 -3.98
C ALA A 154 -9.65 12.97 -4.42
N ASP A 155 -10.51 13.94 -4.14
CA ASP A 155 -10.29 15.32 -4.56
C ASP A 155 -9.10 15.95 -3.82
N TYR A 156 -8.44 16.88 -4.50
CA TYR A 156 -7.32 17.66 -3.97
C TYR A 156 -7.57 18.19 -2.55
N ASN A 157 -8.72 18.85 -2.32
CA ASN A 157 -9.06 19.44 -1.01
C ASN A 157 -9.20 18.38 0.09
N ILE A 158 -9.73 17.20 -0.25
CA ILE A 158 -9.87 16.08 0.69
C ILE A 158 -8.49 15.53 1.05
N LEU A 159 -7.65 15.31 0.05
CA LEU A 159 -6.29 14.80 0.23
C LEU A 159 -5.41 15.77 1.02
N LYS A 160 -5.46 17.06 0.68
CA LYS A 160 -4.77 18.13 1.41
C LYS A 160 -5.16 18.12 2.88
N LYS A 161 -6.46 18.19 3.18
CA LYS A 161 -6.98 18.19 4.55
C LYS A 161 -6.51 16.95 5.33
N ARG A 162 -6.56 15.77 4.71
CA ARG A 162 -6.10 14.52 5.34
C ARG A 162 -4.59 14.52 5.56
N ARG A 163 -3.78 14.92 4.57
CA ARG A 163 -2.33 14.99 4.69
C ARG A 163 -1.91 15.96 5.77
N GLU A 164 -2.46 17.17 5.79
CA GLU A 164 -2.14 18.18 6.81
C GLU A 164 -2.57 17.73 8.22
N TYR A 165 -3.72 17.06 8.34
CA TYR A 165 -4.14 16.48 9.61
C TYR A 165 -3.17 15.39 10.09
N ILE A 166 -2.79 14.47 9.20
CA ILE A 166 -1.94 13.33 9.53
C ILE A 166 -0.49 13.79 9.75
N TYR A 167 0.10 14.54 8.83
CA TYR A 167 1.54 14.87 8.74
C TYR A 167 1.91 16.29 9.15
N GLY A 168 0.96 17.20 9.32
CA GLY A 168 1.25 18.57 9.77
C GLY A 168 1.53 18.72 11.27
N ARG A 169 1.53 17.62 12.04
CA ARG A 169 1.72 17.64 13.49
C ARG A 169 2.73 16.60 13.93
N LYS A 170 3.56 16.94 14.93
CA LYS A 170 4.47 16.00 15.58
C LYS A 170 3.67 15.07 16.50
N ILE A 171 3.72 13.78 16.22
CA ILE A 171 3.15 12.73 17.08
C ILE A 171 4.27 11.83 17.60
N LEU A 172 4.07 11.18 18.75
CA LEU A 172 5.05 10.28 19.34
C LEU A 172 5.39 9.14 18.37
N GLY A 173 6.68 8.85 18.18
CA GLY A 173 7.15 7.80 17.28
C GLY A 173 7.30 8.21 15.80
N ARG A 174 6.73 9.34 15.38
CA ARG A 174 6.86 9.81 13.99
C ARG A 174 8.16 10.58 13.77
N ARG A 175 8.92 10.16 12.76
CA ARG A 175 10.23 10.73 12.40
C ARG A 175 10.16 11.96 11.48
N TRP A 176 9.00 12.23 10.87
CA TRP A 176 8.82 13.30 9.89
C TRP A 176 7.54 14.11 10.16
N VAL A 177 7.64 15.42 10.01
CA VAL A 177 6.50 16.35 10.03
C VAL A 177 6.61 17.16 8.75
N ASP A 178 5.52 17.21 7.99
CA ASP A 178 5.49 17.98 6.75
C ASP A 178 5.72 19.47 7.07
N PRO A 179 6.65 20.16 6.40
CA PRO A 179 6.79 21.60 6.54
C PRO A 179 5.56 22.33 5.97
N PRO A 180 5.38 23.62 6.28
CA PRO A 180 4.29 24.41 5.72
C PRO A 180 4.21 24.30 4.19
N ASN A 181 2.99 24.12 3.66
CA ASN A 181 2.70 23.96 2.23
C ASN A 181 3.36 22.75 1.53
N TYR A 182 3.88 21.76 2.26
CA TYR A 182 4.50 20.57 1.65
C TYR A 182 3.55 19.80 0.72
N PHE A 183 2.26 19.76 1.03
CA PHE A 183 1.28 19.10 0.16
C PHE A 183 1.20 19.77 -1.21
N ASP A 184 1.12 21.11 -1.23
CA ASP A 184 0.99 21.89 -2.45
C ASP A 184 2.27 21.93 -3.27
N ASN A 185 3.42 21.96 -2.58
CA ASN A 185 4.72 22.16 -3.19
C ASN A 185 5.41 20.84 -3.58
N MET A 186 5.09 19.74 -2.90
CA MET A 186 5.75 18.44 -3.10
C MET A 186 4.75 17.33 -3.44
N VAL A 187 3.80 17.03 -2.55
CA VAL A 187 2.96 15.82 -2.67
C VAL A 187 2.06 15.87 -3.92
N TRP A 188 1.31 16.95 -4.08
CA TRP A 188 0.35 17.09 -5.19
C TRP A 188 1.03 17.22 -6.56
N PRO A 189 2.10 18.03 -6.73
CA PRO A 189 2.82 18.08 -8.00
C PRO A 189 3.44 16.74 -8.39
N ASN A 190 3.99 15.98 -7.44
CA ASN A 190 4.52 14.64 -7.76
C ASN A 190 3.39 13.66 -8.10
N TYR A 191 2.26 13.70 -7.40
CA TYR A 191 1.10 12.86 -7.72
C TYR A 191 0.58 13.07 -9.15
N ASN A 192 0.51 14.33 -9.62
CA ASN A 192 0.02 14.63 -10.97
C ASN A 192 1.00 14.25 -12.10
N LYS A 193 2.23 13.85 -11.76
CA LYS A 193 3.21 13.34 -12.74
C LYS A 193 3.12 11.82 -12.93
N ILE A 194 2.39 11.12 -12.06
CA ILE A 194 2.23 9.65 -12.06
C ILE A 194 1.15 9.23 -13.06
#